data_AF-A0A956MMG8-F1
#
_entry.id   AF-A0A956MMG8-F1
#
_cell.length_a   1.000
_cell.length_b   1.000
_cell.length_c   1.000
_cell.angle_alpha   90.00
_cell.angle_beta   90.00
_cell.angle_gamma   90.00
#
_symmetry.space_group_name_H-M   'P 1'
#
loop_
_entity.id
_entity.type
_entity.pdbx_description
1 polymer ?
#
loop_
_entity_poly.entity_id
_entity_poly.type
_entity_poly.pdbx_seq_one_letter_code
_entity_poly.pdbx_strand_id
1 'polypeptide(L)'
;MPTLSTAQTLTTPTLFIAANSTAKNGDDKGWGSHLQKFFDTEKLVVDNRARGGRSSRTFITEGLWDGLTADLRPGDYVLIQFGHNDASPINDDRRARGSIPSLGDETQEIDNQVTGKHEVVHTFGWYMRKMIADTKAKGATPIVLSMTTRDIWTDGEIERENTFCTLARQIAENAGVPFIDVRNIIADQYALLGPIRVRELFPIDHTHTSPEGAFLNAASIVSGLKASDSPLASVLSELGESVTAYSPNSMIKQFKDWLTAKWKPEAQPESDSTKPTLYAIGNSTVRTGVLGNGENGQWGWGAPIADFFDRSRLNVENRAWGGTSSRTFRSQGHWQKVLPRLKAGDFVIMQFGHNDASPINDDRRARGTIKSNGDETQEIDNMLTGEHEIVHSYGWYLRQFIKEIKAKGATSIVCSLIPRNNWADGKVKRSADGYALWAQQAAEEGGAFFIDLNARISDHYDRLGEQRVGPLFFDAGDNTHTNAAGAQINATRLVEGIKALEGCSLAEYLKVVEPR
;
A
#
# COMPACT_ATOMS: atom_id res chain seq x y z
N MET A 1 62.83 -4.31 29.37
CA MET A 1 62.19 -4.05 28.07
C MET A 1 60.76 -4.55 28.15
N PRO A 2 59.74 -3.70 28.36
CA PRO A 2 58.36 -4.12 28.18
C PRO A 2 58.09 -4.15 26.67
N THR A 3 57.59 -5.29 26.19
CA THR A 3 57.10 -5.50 24.83
C THR A 3 55.94 -4.53 24.56
N LEU A 4 56.14 -3.64 23.59
CA LEU A 4 55.09 -2.80 23.03
C LEU A 4 53.99 -3.70 22.46
N SER A 5 52.80 -3.61 23.07
CA SER A 5 51.54 -4.03 22.47
C SER A 5 51.36 -3.27 21.15
N THR A 6 51.40 -3.98 20.03
CA THR A 6 50.97 -3.43 18.74
C THR A 6 49.50 -3.06 18.86
N ALA A 7 49.22 -1.76 18.87
CA ALA A 7 47.86 -1.25 18.69
C ALA A 7 47.31 -1.84 17.39
N GLN A 8 46.32 -2.72 17.50
CA GLN A 8 45.47 -3.10 16.37
C GLN A 8 44.84 -1.80 15.88
N THR A 9 45.28 -1.30 14.72
CA THR A 9 44.50 -0.35 13.94
C THR A 9 43.16 -1.02 13.66
N LEU A 10 42.12 -0.63 14.40
CA LEU A 10 40.75 -1.08 14.19
C LEU A 10 40.34 -0.59 12.79
N THR A 11 40.45 -1.47 11.80
CA THR A 11 39.93 -1.20 10.46
C THR A 11 38.42 -1.22 10.51
N THR A 12 37.77 -0.21 9.93
CA THR A 12 36.31 -0.13 9.82
C THR A 12 35.76 -1.46 9.24
N PRO A 13 34.82 -2.14 9.94
CA PRO A 13 34.22 -3.36 9.46
C PRO A 13 33.41 -3.12 8.18
N THR A 14 33.33 -4.15 7.34
CA THR A 14 32.56 -4.15 6.11
C THR A 14 31.34 -5.05 6.24
N LEU A 15 30.18 -4.54 5.83
CA LEU A 15 28.94 -5.27 5.66
C LEU A 15 28.80 -5.68 4.19
N PHE A 16 29.09 -6.94 3.91
CA PHE A 16 28.94 -7.51 2.58
C PHE A 16 27.49 -7.93 2.32
N ILE A 17 27.03 -7.79 1.08
CA ILE A 17 25.71 -8.26 0.64
C ILE A 17 25.87 -9.36 -0.41
N ALA A 18 25.44 -10.58 -0.07
CA ALA A 18 25.30 -11.71 -0.99
C ALA A 18 23.82 -11.90 -1.32
N ALA A 19 23.40 -11.43 -2.51
CA ALA A 19 22.01 -11.45 -2.92
C ALA A 19 21.83 -11.34 -4.44
N ASN A 20 20.59 -11.10 -4.88
CA ASN A 20 20.18 -11.11 -6.28
C ASN A 20 19.73 -9.74 -6.83
N SER A 21 18.88 -9.71 -7.85
CA SER A 21 18.40 -8.47 -8.49
C SER A 21 17.61 -7.54 -7.57
N THR A 22 16.97 -8.05 -6.51
CA THR A 22 16.25 -7.19 -5.56
C THR A 22 17.18 -6.39 -4.65
N ALA A 23 18.47 -6.72 -4.62
CA ALA A 23 19.49 -6.07 -3.80
C ALA A 23 20.59 -5.37 -4.62
N LYS A 24 20.76 -5.72 -5.91
CA LYS A 24 21.91 -5.30 -6.74
C LYS A 24 22.08 -3.76 -6.80
N ASN A 25 23.34 -3.33 -6.96
CA ASN A 25 23.67 -1.96 -7.36
C ASN A 25 23.19 -1.64 -8.79
N GLY A 26 23.10 -0.35 -9.11
CA GLY A 26 22.83 0.14 -10.46
C GLY A 26 21.84 1.30 -10.47
N ASP A 27 20.68 1.07 -11.07
CA ASP A 27 19.59 2.04 -11.28
C ASP A 27 18.79 2.38 -10.01
N ASP A 28 19.41 2.23 -8.84
CA ASP A 28 18.81 2.39 -7.53
C ASP A 28 17.58 1.50 -7.27
N LYS A 29 17.36 0.44 -8.04
CA LYS A 29 16.18 -0.44 -7.88
C LYS A 29 16.37 -1.60 -6.92
N GLY A 30 17.59 -1.82 -6.42
CA GLY A 30 17.90 -2.87 -5.44
C GLY A 30 18.16 -2.28 -4.06
N TRP A 31 17.62 -2.90 -3.00
CA TRP A 31 17.74 -2.36 -1.64
C TRP A 31 19.19 -2.15 -1.17
N GLY A 32 20.13 -2.94 -1.69
CA GLY A 32 21.55 -2.83 -1.35
C GLY A 32 22.21 -1.52 -1.81
N SER A 33 21.70 -0.85 -2.85
CA SER A 33 22.24 0.46 -3.28
C SER A 33 21.89 1.59 -2.31
N HIS A 34 20.88 1.40 -1.46
CA HIS A 34 20.45 2.38 -0.47
C HIS A 34 21.03 2.11 0.91
N LEU A 35 21.54 0.91 1.17
CA LEU A 35 21.80 0.45 2.53
C LEU A 35 22.89 1.27 3.24
N GLN A 36 23.94 1.71 2.55
CA GLN A 36 24.99 2.55 3.14
C GLN A 36 24.44 3.83 3.78
N LYS A 37 23.34 4.39 3.26
CA LYS A 37 22.73 5.63 3.76
C LYS A 37 22.23 5.51 5.20
N PHE A 38 22.01 4.30 5.68
CA PHE A 38 21.50 4.05 7.03
C PHE A 38 22.62 3.79 8.05
N PHE A 39 23.87 3.63 7.62
CA PHE A 39 25.01 3.36 8.50
C PHE A 39 26.00 4.52 8.54
N ASP A 40 26.61 4.72 9.71
CA ASP A 40 27.67 5.71 9.89
C ASP A 40 28.91 5.25 9.09
N THR A 41 29.29 6.03 8.08
CA THR A 41 30.38 5.69 7.15
C THR A 41 31.75 5.61 7.82
N GLU A 42 31.93 6.21 9.00
CA GLU A 42 33.17 6.08 9.77
C GLU A 42 33.23 4.74 10.52
N LYS A 43 32.07 4.15 10.81
CA LYS A 43 31.93 2.93 11.63
C LYS A 43 31.62 1.67 10.82
N LEU A 44 31.06 1.79 9.62
CA LEU A 44 30.71 0.67 8.77
C LEU A 44 30.73 1.05 7.28
N VAL A 45 31.37 0.21 6.46
CA VAL A 45 31.29 0.30 5.00
C VAL A 45 30.40 -0.82 4.47
N VAL A 46 29.51 -0.53 3.52
CA VAL A 46 28.67 -1.51 2.84
C VAL A 46 29.30 -1.88 1.50
N ASP A 47 29.62 -3.15 1.31
CA ASP A 47 30.06 -3.71 0.03
C ASP A 47 28.94 -4.59 -0.58
N ASN A 48 28.20 -4.01 -1.51
CA ASN A 48 27.11 -4.72 -2.16
C ASN A 48 27.59 -5.58 -3.34
N ARG A 49 27.74 -6.88 -3.10
CA ARG A 49 28.12 -7.89 -4.10
C ARG A 49 26.93 -8.58 -4.76
N ALA A 50 25.70 -8.11 -4.52
CA ALA A 50 24.51 -8.71 -5.10
C ALA A 50 24.51 -8.63 -6.64
N ARG A 51 24.11 -9.73 -7.29
CA ARG A 51 24.14 -9.85 -8.75
C ARG A 51 22.79 -10.28 -9.31
N GLY A 52 22.29 -9.48 -10.26
CA GLY A 52 21.00 -9.72 -10.89
C GLY A 52 20.88 -11.13 -11.50
N GLY A 53 19.73 -11.77 -11.28
CA GLY A 53 19.40 -13.06 -11.86
C GLY A 53 20.02 -14.28 -11.18
N ARG A 54 20.83 -14.12 -10.12
CA ARG A 54 21.49 -15.23 -9.41
C ARG A 54 20.63 -15.82 -8.30
N SER A 55 20.62 -17.14 -8.22
CA SER A 55 20.22 -17.96 -7.07
C SER A 55 21.41 -18.20 -6.12
N SER A 56 21.18 -18.81 -4.95
CA SER A 56 22.25 -19.24 -4.05
C SER A 56 23.25 -20.17 -4.75
N ARG A 57 22.75 -21.08 -5.59
CA ARG A 57 23.53 -21.95 -6.46
C ARG A 57 24.43 -21.18 -7.42
N THR A 58 23.83 -20.39 -8.31
CA THR A 58 24.58 -19.70 -9.38
C THR A 58 25.54 -18.66 -8.83
N PHE A 59 25.25 -18.08 -7.65
CA PHE A 59 26.20 -17.20 -6.97
C PHE A 59 27.49 -17.93 -6.56
N ILE A 60 27.38 -19.20 -6.15
CA ILE A 60 28.54 -20.04 -5.85
C ILE A 60 29.20 -20.55 -7.14
N THR A 61 28.44 -21.14 -8.06
CA THR A 61 29.03 -21.81 -9.24
C THR A 61 29.67 -20.84 -10.25
N GLU A 62 29.29 -19.56 -10.22
CA GLU A 62 29.93 -18.50 -11.01
C GLU A 62 31.14 -17.85 -10.32
N GLY A 63 31.52 -18.32 -9.12
CA GLY A 63 32.67 -17.79 -8.36
C GLY A 63 32.42 -16.45 -7.67
N LEU A 64 31.17 -15.95 -7.65
CA LEU A 64 30.84 -14.69 -6.98
C LEU A 64 30.98 -14.82 -5.45
N TRP A 65 30.63 -15.99 -4.90
CA TRP A 65 30.85 -16.30 -3.49
C TRP A 65 32.34 -16.37 -3.13
N ASP A 66 33.14 -17.01 -3.97
CA ASP A 66 34.59 -17.12 -3.76
C ASP A 66 35.25 -15.73 -3.79
N GLY A 67 34.82 -14.86 -4.72
CA GLY A 67 35.27 -13.47 -4.77
C GLY A 67 34.90 -12.65 -3.52
N LEU A 68 33.69 -12.83 -2.98
CA LEU A 68 33.28 -12.17 -1.73
C LEU A 68 34.10 -12.69 -0.53
N THR A 69 34.23 -14.01 -0.39
CA THR A 69 34.94 -14.62 0.76
C THR A 69 36.45 -14.40 0.75
N ALA A 70 37.05 -14.13 -0.41
CA ALA A 70 38.44 -13.70 -0.53
C ALA A 70 38.69 -12.35 0.16
N ASP A 71 37.70 -11.45 0.14
CA ASP A 71 37.79 -10.10 0.67
C ASP A 71 37.36 -9.98 2.15
N LEU A 72 36.78 -11.05 2.73
CA LEU A 72 36.33 -11.05 4.13
C LEU A 72 37.50 -11.02 5.13
N ARG A 73 37.30 -10.23 6.20
CA ARG A 73 38.20 -10.14 7.35
C ARG A 73 37.45 -10.44 8.66
N PRO A 74 38.16 -10.85 9.72
CA PRO A 74 37.55 -10.98 11.03
C PRO A 74 36.86 -9.69 11.49
N GLY A 75 35.62 -9.80 11.96
CA GLY A 75 34.79 -8.65 12.37
C GLY A 75 33.91 -8.06 11.27
N ASP A 76 34.04 -8.50 10.01
CA ASP A 76 33.11 -8.15 8.95
C ASP A 76 31.75 -8.87 9.13
N TYR A 77 30.73 -8.44 8.38
CA TYR A 77 29.38 -9.00 8.39
C TYR A 77 28.95 -9.39 6.98
N VAL A 78 28.07 -10.38 6.85
CA VAL A 78 27.51 -10.79 5.54
C VAL A 78 26.00 -10.92 5.64
N LEU A 79 25.26 -10.08 4.91
CA LEU A 79 23.83 -10.28 4.66
C LEU A 79 23.66 -11.31 3.53
N ILE A 80 22.98 -12.42 3.82
CA ILE A 80 22.73 -13.50 2.86
C ILE A 80 21.23 -13.53 2.55
N GLN A 81 20.85 -13.20 1.32
CA GLN A 81 19.44 -13.18 0.87
C GLN A 81 19.27 -13.86 -0.50
N PHE A 82 18.66 -15.03 -0.51
CA PHE A 82 18.34 -15.80 -1.72
C PHE A 82 16.94 -16.43 -1.66
N GLY A 83 16.48 -17.00 -2.77
CA GLY A 83 15.21 -17.69 -2.88
C GLY A 83 14.38 -17.35 -4.13
N HIS A 84 14.35 -16.08 -4.56
CA HIS A 84 13.58 -15.65 -5.76
C HIS A 84 13.97 -16.44 -7.02
N ASN A 85 15.27 -16.58 -7.26
CA ASN A 85 15.79 -17.28 -8.43
C ASN A 85 15.98 -18.77 -8.19
N ASP A 86 16.15 -19.17 -6.93
CA ASP A 86 16.24 -20.57 -6.47
C ASP A 86 14.94 -21.34 -6.75
N ALA A 87 13.79 -20.64 -6.76
CA ALA A 87 12.48 -21.15 -7.14
C ALA A 87 12.28 -21.36 -8.65
N SER A 88 13.26 -20.99 -9.50
CA SER A 88 13.19 -21.26 -10.94
C SER A 88 13.45 -22.75 -11.23
N PRO A 89 13.15 -23.25 -12.44
CA PRO A 89 13.56 -24.60 -12.84
C PRO A 89 15.07 -24.83 -12.66
N ILE A 90 15.43 -26.04 -12.24
CA ILE A 90 16.83 -26.43 -12.00
C ILE A 90 17.65 -26.40 -13.29
N ASN A 91 17.06 -26.86 -14.41
CA ASN A 91 17.72 -26.94 -15.71
C ASN A 91 16.73 -26.62 -16.85
N ASP A 92 16.61 -25.35 -17.20
CA ASP A 92 15.89 -24.87 -18.38
C ASP A 92 16.88 -24.32 -19.41
N ASP A 93 16.45 -24.15 -20.65
CA ASP A 93 17.27 -23.68 -21.77
C ASP A 93 17.57 -22.17 -21.76
N ARG A 94 17.09 -21.43 -20.76
CA ARG A 94 17.20 -19.96 -20.70
C ARG A 94 18.09 -19.45 -19.58
N ARG A 95 17.99 -20.05 -18.40
CA ARG A 95 18.52 -19.55 -17.13
C ARG A 95 19.19 -20.64 -16.29
N ALA A 96 18.65 -21.87 -16.26
CA ALA A 96 19.18 -23.04 -15.54
C ALA A 96 19.73 -22.73 -14.12
N ARG A 97 18.93 -22.05 -13.30
CA ARG A 97 19.40 -21.43 -12.04
C ARG A 97 18.75 -21.94 -10.76
N GLY A 98 17.75 -22.81 -10.86
CA GLY A 98 17.05 -23.36 -9.70
C GLY A 98 17.95 -24.20 -8.79
N SER A 99 17.49 -24.38 -7.56
CA SER A 99 18.08 -25.30 -6.55
C SER A 99 17.01 -26.24 -6.01
N ILE A 100 17.41 -27.38 -5.42
CA ILE A 100 16.46 -28.32 -4.82
C ILE A 100 15.86 -27.67 -3.54
N PRO A 101 14.53 -27.52 -3.42
CA PRO A 101 13.88 -26.78 -2.33
C PRO A 101 13.79 -27.63 -1.05
N SER A 102 14.94 -28.01 -0.49
CA SER A 102 15.07 -28.90 0.66
C SER A 102 16.12 -28.37 1.65
N LEU A 103 16.02 -28.82 2.91
CA LEU A 103 17.06 -28.65 3.92
C LEU A 103 18.15 -29.72 3.82
N GLY A 104 17.88 -30.86 3.18
CA GLY A 104 18.78 -32.01 3.16
C GLY A 104 20.07 -31.79 2.37
N ASP A 105 20.79 -32.86 2.10
CA ASP A 105 22.02 -32.86 1.29
C ASP A 105 21.80 -33.59 -0.04
N GLU A 106 20.54 -33.67 -0.49
CA GLU A 106 20.20 -34.27 -1.77
C GLU A 106 20.90 -33.54 -2.92
N THR A 107 21.23 -34.28 -3.97
CA THR A 107 21.83 -33.75 -5.18
C THR A 107 21.08 -34.20 -6.43
N GLN A 108 21.25 -33.42 -7.49
CA GLN A 108 20.78 -33.76 -8.83
C GLN A 108 21.87 -33.44 -9.84
N GLU A 109 22.27 -34.43 -10.63
CA GLU A 109 23.15 -34.22 -11.77
C GLU A 109 22.36 -33.65 -12.96
N ILE A 110 22.95 -32.66 -13.63
CA ILE A 110 22.40 -32.09 -14.86
C ILE A 110 23.49 -31.88 -15.90
N ASP A 111 23.12 -31.99 -17.17
CA ASP A 111 23.83 -31.31 -18.25
C ASP A 111 23.16 -29.95 -18.43
N ASN A 112 23.82 -28.89 -17.95
CA ASN A 112 23.26 -27.55 -17.89
C ASN A 112 23.00 -27.03 -19.31
N GLN A 113 21.73 -26.78 -19.64
CA GLN A 113 21.32 -26.40 -21.00
C GLN A 113 21.80 -24.99 -21.41
N VAL A 114 22.18 -24.14 -20.45
CA VAL A 114 22.69 -22.79 -20.71
C VAL A 114 24.22 -22.80 -20.86
N THR A 115 24.93 -23.54 -20.01
CA THR A 115 26.41 -23.54 -20.00
C THR A 115 27.03 -24.66 -20.84
N GLY A 116 26.25 -25.69 -21.17
CA GLY A 116 26.71 -26.92 -21.81
C GLY A 116 27.59 -27.80 -20.92
N LYS A 117 27.67 -27.51 -19.62
CA LYS A 117 28.54 -28.22 -18.67
C LYS A 117 27.74 -29.19 -17.81
N HIS A 118 28.36 -30.31 -17.47
CA HIS A 118 27.84 -31.19 -16.44
C HIS A 118 28.00 -30.54 -15.05
N GLU A 119 26.94 -30.53 -14.25
CA GLU A 119 26.88 -29.89 -12.94
C GLU A 119 26.14 -30.75 -11.91
N VAL A 120 26.66 -30.79 -10.68
CA VAL A 120 25.96 -31.36 -9.51
C VAL A 120 25.22 -30.24 -8.79
N VAL A 121 23.90 -30.31 -8.79
CA VAL A 121 23.00 -29.36 -8.14
C VAL A 121 22.72 -29.82 -6.73
N HIS A 122 22.95 -28.95 -5.74
CA HIS A 122 22.62 -29.22 -4.34
C HIS A 122 21.30 -28.59 -3.92
N THR A 123 20.88 -28.87 -2.70
CA THR A 123 19.74 -28.20 -2.06
C THR A 123 20.02 -26.74 -1.73
N PHE A 124 18.95 -25.96 -1.64
CA PHE A 124 18.99 -24.61 -1.07
C PHE A 124 19.62 -24.60 0.32
N GLY A 125 19.27 -25.61 1.15
CA GLY A 125 19.87 -25.82 2.46
C GLY A 125 21.40 -25.94 2.42
N TRP A 126 21.92 -26.74 1.50
CA TRP A 126 23.36 -26.96 1.34
C TRP A 126 24.09 -25.67 0.95
N TYR A 127 23.61 -24.94 -0.06
CA TYR A 127 24.25 -23.70 -0.53
C TYR A 127 24.26 -22.63 0.58
N MET A 128 23.14 -22.44 1.27
CA MET A 128 23.05 -21.47 2.38
C MET A 128 23.92 -21.87 3.57
N ARG A 129 23.97 -23.16 3.95
CA ARG A 129 24.86 -23.67 5.00
C ARG A 129 26.33 -23.44 4.65
N LYS A 130 26.73 -23.67 3.40
CA LYS A 130 28.08 -23.39 2.93
C LYS A 130 28.42 -21.91 3.09
N MET A 131 27.56 -21.00 2.65
CA MET A 131 27.81 -19.55 2.80
C MET A 131 27.96 -19.14 4.27
N ILE A 132 27.11 -19.67 5.16
CA ILE A 132 27.20 -19.43 6.60
C ILE A 132 28.53 -19.96 7.17
N ALA A 133 28.91 -21.19 6.83
CA ALA A 133 30.13 -21.83 7.32
C ALA A 133 31.39 -21.08 6.86
N ASP A 134 31.46 -20.73 5.57
CA ASP A 134 32.59 -19.99 5.00
C ASP A 134 32.72 -18.59 5.64
N THR A 135 31.59 -17.91 5.90
CA THR A 135 31.57 -16.62 6.60
C THR A 135 32.15 -16.74 8.01
N LYS A 136 31.69 -17.73 8.79
CA LYS A 136 32.20 -17.99 10.15
C LYS A 136 33.68 -18.36 10.13
N ALA A 137 34.12 -19.15 9.16
CA ALA A 137 35.52 -19.57 9.02
C ALA A 137 36.47 -18.38 8.78
N LYS A 138 35.96 -17.28 8.20
CA LYS A 138 36.71 -16.02 8.02
C LYS A 138 36.68 -15.10 9.25
N GLY A 139 36.02 -15.51 10.33
CA GLY A 139 35.81 -14.67 11.52
C GLY A 139 34.78 -13.55 11.31
N ALA A 140 33.98 -13.63 10.25
CA ALA A 140 32.90 -12.70 9.96
C ALA A 140 31.55 -13.23 10.48
N THR A 141 30.57 -12.34 10.62
CA THR A 141 29.23 -12.67 11.15
C THR A 141 28.20 -12.81 10.02
N PRO A 142 27.65 -14.01 9.75
CA PRO A 142 26.57 -14.17 8.79
C PRO A 142 25.22 -13.75 9.39
N ILE A 143 24.40 -13.08 8.59
CA ILE A 143 23.03 -12.69 8.91
C ILE A 143 22.14 -13.13 7.74
N VAL A 144 21.19 -14.02 8.01
CA VAL A 144 20.29 -14.56 6.98
C VAL A 144 19.05 -13.68 6.89
N LEU A 145 18.65 -13.33 5.67
CA LEU A 145 17.42 -12.58 5.40
C LEU A 145 16.41 -13.47 4.67
N SER A 146 15.13 -13.36 5.00
CA SER A 146 14.09 -13.81 4.06
C SER A 146 14.10 -12.92 2.80
N MET A 147 13.61 -13.44 1.67
CA MET A 147 13.54 -12.66 0.44
C MET A 147 12.50 -11.54 0.55
N THR A 148 12.65 -10.48 -0.25
CA THR A 148 11.69 -9.38 -0.30
C THR A 148 10.28 -9.83 -0.75
N THR A 149 9.25 -9.13 -0.28
CA THR A 149 7.85 -9.34 -0.70
C THR A 149 7.63 -8.88 -2.13
N ARG A 150 6.85 -9.65 -2.90
CA ARG A 150 6.43 -9.29 -4.26
C ARG A 150 5.06 -8.61 -4.21
N ASP A 151 4.76 -7.81 -5.22
CA ASP A 151 3.45 -7.17 -5.37
C ASP A 151 2.36 -8.16 -5.83
N ILE A 152 2.12 -9.21 -5.05
CA ILE A 152 1.15 -10.27 -5.34
C ILE A 152 0.09 -10.27 -4.25
N TRP A 153 -1.16 -10.12 -4.68
CA TRP A 153 -2.33 -9.97 -3.82
C TRP A 153 -3.36 -11.03 -4.16
N THR A 154 -4.00 -11.58 -3.13
CA THR A 154 -5.18 -12.46 -3.25
C THR A 154 -6.27 -11.89 -2.36
N ASP A 155 -7.44 -11.62 -2.92
CA ASP A 155 -8.59 -11.06 -2.19
C ASP A 155 -8.27 -9.80 -1.36
N GLY A 156 -7.37 -8.95 -1.86
CA GLY A 156 -6.96 -7.71 -1.21
C GLY A 156 -5.90 -7.88 -0.11
N GLU A 157 -5.40 -9.10 0.11
CA GLU A 157 -4.35 -9.42 1.08
C GLU A 157 -3.02 -9.78 0.38
N ILE A 158 -1.91 -9.26 0.89
CA ILE A 158 -0.56 -9.45 0.32
C ILE A 158 -0.02 -10.86 0.63
N GLU A 159 0.74 -11.46 -0.30
CA GLU A 159 1.36 -12.77 -0.07
C GLU A 159 2.35 -12.76 1.12
N ARG A 160 2.27 -13.77 2.00
CA ARG A 160 3.11 -13.89 3.22
C ARG A 160 3.84 -15.21 3.38
N GLU A 161 3.32 -16.29 2.83
CA GLU A 161 3.95 -17.61 2.86
C GLU A 161 4.85 -17.85 1.64
N ASN A 162 6.01 -18.48 1.84
CA ASN A 162 6.93 -18.88 0.77
C ASN A 162 7.89 -19.96 1.29
N THR A 163 8.04 -21.06 0.53
CA THR A 163 8.89 -22.20 0.89
C THR A 163 10.34 -21.80 1.19
N PHE A 164 10.96 -20.98 0.35
CA PHE A 164 12.35 -20.58 0.54
C PHE A 164 12.54 -19.62 1.71
N CYS A 165 11.54 -18.81 2.07
CA CYS A 165 11.57 -18.04 3.32
C CYS A 165 11.52 -18.94 4.55
N THR A 166 10.67 -19.98 4.53
CA THR A 166 10.61 -20.98 5.60
C THR A 166 11.93 -21.72 5.72
N LEU A 167 12.51 -22.17 4.60
CA LEU A 167 13.81 -22.82 4.58
C LEU A 167 14.91 -21.89 5.11
N ALA A 168 14.97 -20.63 4.66
CA ALA A 168 15.96 -19.65 5.14
C ALA A 168 15.88 -19.44 6.66
N ARG A 169 14.66 -19.35 7.22
CA ARG A 169 14.45 -19.26 8.68
C ARG A 169 15.01 -20.49 9.39
N GLN A 170 14.61 -21.69 8.96
CA GLN A 170 15.05 -22.95 9.55
C GLN A 170 16.57 -23.13 9.46
N ILE A 171 17.19 -22.74 8.35
CA ILE A 171 18.65 -22.80 8.17
C ILE A 171 19.36 -21.88 9.17
N ALA A 172 18.84 -20.66 9.36
CA ALA A 172 19.42 -19.71 10.29
C ALA A 172 19.29 -20.17 11.75
N GLU A 173 18.11 -20.66 12.13
CA GLU A 173 17.82 -21.25 13.44
C GLU A 173 18.75 -22.44 13.73
N ASN A 174 18.84 -23.40 12.79
CA ASN A 174 19.71 -24.58 12.93
C ASN A 174 21.20 -24.22 13.02
N ALA A 175 21.62 -23.15 12.36
CA ALA A 175 23.00 -22.70 12.40
C ALA A 175 23.32 -21.75 13.57
N GLY A 176 22.31 -21.37 14.37
CA GLY A 176 22.43 -20.40 15.46
C GLY A 176 22.93 -19.03 14.97
N VAL A 177 22.42 -18.55 13.83
CA VAL A 177 22.79 -17.24 13.26
C VAL A 177 21.56 -16.33 13.20
N PRO A 178 21.75 -14.99 13.24
CA PRO A 178 20.63 -14.06 13.14
C PRO A 178 19.80 -14.27 11.87
N PHE A 179 18.48 -14.22 12.03
CA PHE A 179 17.51 -14.23 10.94
C PHE A 179 16.66 -12.96 10.99
N ILE A 180 16.58 -12.24 9.88
CA ILE A 180 15.68 -11.09 9.73
C ILE A 180 14.57 -11.45 8.74
N ASP A 181 13.32 -11.42 9.20
CA ASP A 181 12.16 -11.73 8.36
C ASP A 181 11.72 -10.53 7.51
N VAL A 182 12.61 -10.09 6.63
CA VAL A 182 12.41 -8.94 5.74
C VAL A 182 11.10 -9.06 4.96
N ARG A 183 10.70 -10.26 4.53
CA ARG A 183 9.43 -10.51 3.85
C ARG A 183 8.25 -10.01 4.66
N ASN A 184 8.09 -10.49 5.89
CA ASN A 184 6.93 -10.11 6.69
C ASN A 184 6.97 -8.64 7.13
N ILE A 185 8.17 -8.08 7.35
CA ILE A 185 8.33 -6.65 7.62
C ILE A 185 7.82 -5.81 6.44
N ILE A 186 8.21 -6.15 5.21
CA ILE A 186 7.75 -5.45 3.99
C ILE A 186 6.25 -5.71 3.76
N ALA A 187 5.79 -6.94 3.96
CA ALA A 187 4.38 -7.29 3.77
C ALA A 187 3.46 -6.48 4.71
N ASP A 188 3.88 -6.21 5.94
CA ASP A 188 3.15 -5.34 6.86
C ASP A 188 3.07 -3.89 6.35
N GLN A 189 4.15 -3.38 5.73
CA GLN A 189 4.13 -2.06 5.10
C GLN A 189 3.20 -2.05 3.89
N TYR A 190 3.24 -3.09 3.04
CA TYR A 190 2.40 -3.20 1.85
C TYR A 190 0.92 -3.32 2.21
N ALA A 191 0.57 -4.13 3.21
CA ALA A 191 -0.81 -4.26 3.69
C ALA A 191 -1.41 -2.92 4.15
N LEU A 192 -0.58 -2.02 4.71
CA LEU A 192 -0.99 -0.67 5.08
C LEU A 192 -1.26 0.25 3.88
N LEU A 193 -0.60 0.01 2.74
CA LEU A 193 -0.80 0.79 1.50
C LEU A 193 -1.97 0.32 0.66
N GLY A 194 -2.17 -0.99 0.63
CA GLY A 194 -3.03 -1.64 -0.35
C GLY A 194 -2.41 -1.70 -1.76
N PRO A 195 -3.05 -2.46 -2.65
CA PRO A 195 -2.47 -2.90 -3.92
C PRO A 195 -2.13 -1.78 -4.90
N ILE A 196 -2.90 -0.69 -4.95
CA ILE A 196 -2.65 0.40 -5.91
C ILE A 196 -1.36 1.14 -5.59
N ARG A 197 -1.16 1.51 -4.32
CA ARG A 197 0.04 2.23 -3.90
C ARG A 197 1.27 1.34 -3.96
N VAL A 198 1.14 0.06 -3.64
CA VAL A 198 2.26 -0.87 -3.81
C VAL A 198 2.64 -1.03 -5.27
N ARG A 199 1.68 -1.09 -6.21
CA ARG A 199 1.99 -1.15 -7.64
C ARG A 199 2.88 0.00 -8.13
N GLU A 200 2.76 1.21 -7.57
CA GLU A 200 3.64 2.35 -7.90
C GLU A 200 5.11 2.06 -7.56
N LEU A 201 5.35 1.24 -6.54
CA LEU A 201 6.69 0.79 -6.13
C LEU A 201 7.25 -0.30 -7.04
N PHE A 202 6.48 -0.84 -7.99
CA PHE A 202 6.86 -1.96 -8.87
C PHE A 202 6.61 -1.60 -10.35
N PRO A 203 7.45 -0.72 -10.94
CA PRO A 203 7.19 -0.12 -12.24
C PRO A 203 7.38 -1.07 -13.43
N ILE A 204 8.01 -2.23 -13.23
CA ILE A 204 8.39 -3.16 -14.31
C ILE A 204 7.62 -4.47 -14.20
N ASP A 205 7.73 -5.13 -13.06
CA ASP A 205 7.12 -6.42 -12.73
C ASP A 205 6.88 -6.52 -11.22
N HIS A 206 6.30 -7.63 -10.75
CA HIS A 206 5.96 -7.82 -9.34
C HIS A 206 7.16 -8.03 -8.39
N THR A 207 8.40 -8.06 -8.91
CA THR A 207 9.61 -8.40 -8.14
C THR A 207 10.58 -7.22 -8.02
N HIS A 208 10.72 -6.43 -9.07
CA HIS A 208 11.71 -5.35 -9.15
C HIS A 208 11.08 -4.01 -8.78
N THR A 209 11.58 -3.43 -7.69
CA THR A 209 11.08 -2.17 -7.16
C THR A 209 11.56 -0.94 -7.93
N SER A 210 10.87 0.19 -7.76
CA SER A 210 11.40 1.53 -8.04
C SER A 210 12.49 1.92 -7.02
N PRO A 211 13.21 3.04 -7.22
CA PRO A 211 14.11 3.58 -6.19
C PRO A 211 13.46 3.80 -4.82
N GLU A 212 12.20 4.22 -4.81
CA GLU A 212 11.42 4.41 -3.59
C GLU A 212 11.11 3.07 -2.92
N GLY A 213 10.69 2.07 -3.69
CA GLY A 213 10.45 0.72 -3.17
C GLY A 213 11.75 0.05 -2.66
N ALA A 214 12.87 0.28 -3.33
CA ALA A 214 14.18 -0.20 -2.92
C ALA A 214 14.65 0.44 -1.62
N PHE A 215 14.44 1.76 -1.47
CA PHE A 215 14.71 2.48 -0.23
C PHE A 215 13.84 1.97 0.93
N LEU A 216 12.55 1.74 0.70
CA LEU A 216 11.65 1.14 1.69
C LEU A 216 12.15 -0.24 2.14
N ASN A 217 12.54 -1.10 1.19
CA ASN A 217 13.08 -2.42 1.49
C ASN A 217 14.37 -2.33 2.31
N ALA A 218 15.25 -1.36 2.02
CA ALA A 218 16.45 -1.11 2.82
C ALA A 218 16.10 -0.64 4.25
N ALA A 219 15.14 0.27 4.40
CA ALA A 219 14.63 0.69 5.70
C ALA A 219 13.98 -0.47 6.48
N SER A 220 13.28 -1.39 5.81
CA SER A 220 12.73 -2.61 6.41
C SER A 220 13.81 -3.54 6.95
N ILE A 221 14.94 -3.67 6.25
CA ILE A 221 16.09 -4.44 6.74
C ILE A 221 16.66 -3.79 8.02
N VAL A 222 16.86 -2.47 8.02
CA VAL A 222 17.34 -1.75 9.21
C VAL A 222 16.37 -1.86 10.37
N SER A 223 15.07 -1.74 10.10
CA SER A 223 14.00 -1.93 11.09
C SER A 223 14.06 -3.32 11.73
N GLY A 224 14.29 -4.36 10.92
CA GLY A 224 14.49 -5.72 11.39
C GLY A 224 15.79 -5.91 12.19
N LEU A 225 16.91 -5.34 11.75
CA LEU A 225 18.18 -5.38 12.48
C LEU A 225 18.07 -4.73 13.87
N LYS A 226 17.33 -3.62 13.98
CA LYS A 226 17.04 -2.97 15.26
C LYS A 226 16.16 -3.83 16.18
N ALA A 227 15.31 -4.68 15.63
CA ALA A 227 14.45 -5.58 16.39
C ALA A 227 15.14 -6.90 16.79
N SER A 228 16.30 -7.22 16.21
CA SER A 228 16.98 -8.51 16.37
C SER A 228 18.22 -8.47 17.26
N ASP A 229 18.38 -7.44 18.10
CA ASP A 229 19.58 -7.18 18.92
C ASP A 229 20.90 -7.19 18.11
N SER A 230 20.85 -6.88 16.82
CA SER A 230 22.03 -6.95 15.95
C SER A 230 23.08 -5.90 16.38
N PRO A 231 24.38 -6.24 16.42
CA PRO A 231 25.44 -5.25 16.65
C PRO A 231 25.43 -4.11 15.63
N LEU A 232 24.92 -4.37 14.42
CA LEU A 232 24.77 -3.36 13.37
C LEU A 232 23.83 -2.21 13.76
N ALA A 233 22.91 -2.43 14.70
CA ALA A 233 22.03 -1.38 15.21
C ALA A 233 22.79 -0.29 16.00
N SER A 234 24.03 -0.56 16.44
CA SER A 234 24.85 0.40 17.20
C SER A 234 25.71 1.33 16.34
N VAL A 235 25.77 1.09 15.01
CA VAL A 235 26.60 1.83 14.06
C VAL A 235 25.76 2.54 12.99
N LEU A 236 24.51 2.86 13.34
CA LEU A 236 23.59 3.55 12.46
C LEU A 236 23.98 5.03 12.29
N SER A 237 23.70 5.55 11.10
CA SER A 237 23.68 6.99 10.83
C SER A 237 22.45 7.64 11.49
N GLU A 238 22.34 8.97 11.44
CA GLU A 238 21.11 9.67 11.85
C GLU A 238 19.86 9.14 11.12
N LEU A 239 19.97 8.85 9.82
CA LEU A 239 18.89 8.26 9.04
C LEU A 239 18.52 6.87 9.56
N GLY A 240 19.52 6.03 9.85
CA GLY A 240 19.31 4.70 10.44
C GLY A 240 18.67 4.76 11.82
N GLU A 241 19.11 5.69 12.68
CA GLU A 241 18.53 5.89 14.01
C GLU A 241 17.06 6.29 13.95
N SER A 242 16.70 7.10 12.95
CA SER A 242 15.30 7.51 12.72
C SER A 242 14.38 6.36 12.25
N VAL A 243 14.92 5.21 11.83
CA VAL A 243 14.12 4.01 11.50
C VAL A 243 13.62 3.37 12.79
N THR A 244 12.31 3.17 12.90
CA THR A 244 11.72 2.48 14.07
C THR A 244 12.06 0.98 14.02
N ALA A 245 12.43 0.40 15.18
CA ALA A 245 12.60 -1.04 15.29
C ALA A 245 11.28 -1.75 14.96
N TYR A 246 11.36 -2.84 14.19
CA TYR A 246 10.16 -3.55 13.75
C TYR A 246 9.42 -4.16 14.94
N SER A 247 8.11 -3.93 14.97
CA SER A 247 7.15 -4.82 15.60
C SER A 247 6.07 -5.20 14.59
N PRO A 248 5.42 -6.38 14.73
CA PRO A 248 4.32 -6.76 13.86
C PRO A 248 3.30 -5.62 13.75
N ASN A 249 2.89 -5.29 12.54
CA ASN A 249 1.98 -4.20 12.21
C ASN A 249 2.52 -2.77 12.48
N SER A 250 3.77 -2.59 12.91
CA SER A 250 4.38 -1.26 12.99
C SER A 250 4.53 -0.63 11.61
N MET A 251 4.41 0.70 11.56
CA MET A 251 4.72 1.48 10.38
C MET A 251 6.12 2.04 10.53
N ILE A 252 7.00 1.78 9.57
CA ILE A 252 8.35 2.35 9.57
C ILE A 252 8.22 3.87 9.40
N LYS A 253 8.93 4.66 10.21
CA LYS A 253 8.81 6.13 10.21
C LYS A 253 8.95 6.75 8.82
N GLN A 254 9.96 6.36 8.04
CA GLN A 254 10.20 6.88 6.69
C GLN A 254 9.02 6.60 5.76
N PHE A 255 8.38 5.46 5.95
CA PHE A 255 7.19 5.08 5.21
C PHE A 255 5.95 5.86 5.65
N LYS A 256 5.80 6.11 6.96
CA LYS A 256 4.76 6.99 7.50
C LYS A 256 4.91 8.40 6.96
N ASP A 257 6.11 8.95 7.00
CA ASP A 257 6.41 10.30 6.52
C ASP A 257 6.12 10.44 5.02
N TRP A 258 6.38 9.39 4.23
CA TRP A 258 5.98 9.33 2.82
C TRP A 258 4.45 9.28 2.66
N LEU A 259 3.77 8.42 3.41
CA LEU A 259 2.30 8.27 3.37
C LEU A 259 1.55 9.54 3.78
N THR A 260 2.10 10.28 4.74
CA THR A 260 1.50 11.52 5.27
C THR A 260 2.05 12.77 4.59
N ALA A 261 3.02 12.64 3.69
CA ALA A 261 3.47 13.74 2.86
C ALA A 261 2.27 14.33 2.11
N LYS A 262 2.23 15.66 1.97
CA LYS A 262 1.17 16.33 1.23
C LYS A 262 1.15 15.83 -0.21
N TRP A 263 0.25 14.90 -0.51
CA TRP A 263 -0.05 14.48 -1.86
C TRP A 263 -0.53 15.71 -2.64
N LYS A 264 -0.10 15.85 -3.88
CA LYS A 264 -0.60 16.88 -4.79
C LYS A 264 -1.35 16.13 -5.89
N PRO A 265 -2.69 16.06 -5.86
CA PRO A 265 -3.42 15.50 -6.98
C PRO A 265 -3.03 16.27 -8.23
N GLU A 266 -2.93 15.56 -9.34
CA GLU A 266 -2.92 16.22 -10.64
C GLU A 266 -4.12 17.18 -10.68
N ALA A 267 -3.90 18.43 -11.08
CA ALA A 267 -5.00 19.38 -11.26
C ALA A 267 -6.07 18.71 -12.12
N GLN A 268 -7.36 18.87 -11.78
CA GLN A 268 -8.40 18.28 -12.61
C GLN A 268 -8.26 18.85 -14.03
N PRO A 269 -7.85 18.04 -15.02
CA PRO A 269 -7.69 18.50 -16.38
C PRO A 269 -9.06 18.85 -16.92
N GLU A 270 -9.08 19.70 -17.94
CA GLU A 270 -10.32 19.92 -18.68
C GLU A 270 -10.82 18.60 -19.27
N SER A 271 -12.09 18.29 -19.02
CA SER A 271 -12.72 17.08 -19.53
C SER A 271 -12.82 17.10 -21.04
N ASP A 272 -12.41 16.01 -21.68
CA ASP A 272 -12.59 15.79 -23.10
C ASP A 272 -14.07 15.47 -23.38
N SER A 273 -14.76 16.34 -24.12
CA SER A 273 -16.19 16.17 -24.42
C SER A 273 -16.51 14.89 -25.20
N THR A 274 -15.53 14.26 -25.85
CA THR A 274 -15.71 13.02 -26.60
C THR A 274 -15.74 11.76 -25.73
N LYS A 275 -15.28 11.87 -24.47
CA LYS A 275 -15.21 10.74 -23.53
C LYS A 275 -16.41 10.72 -22.58
N PRO A 276 -16.82 9.54 -22.08
CA PRO A 276 -17.67 9.46 -20.91
C PRO A 276 -16.98 10.11 -19.70
N THR A 277 -17.78 10.64 -18.78
CA THR A 277 -17.29 11.26 -17.56
C THR A 277 -17.85 10.56 -16.33
N LEU A 278 -16.97 10.22 -15.39
CA LEU A 278 -17.32 9.87 -14.01
C LEU A 278 -17.37 11.15 -13.17
N TYR A 279 -18.56 11.53 -12.74
CA TYR A 279 -18.80 12.61 -11.79
C TYR A 279 -18.89 12.04 -10.37
N ALA A 280 -18.02 12.49 -9.47
CA ALA A 280 -18.17 12.23 -8.03
C ALA A 280 -18.88 13.40 -7.35
N ILE A 281 -20.02 13.15 -6.70
CA ILE A 281 -20.75 14.15 -5.90
C ILE A 281 -20.84 13.71 -4.44
N GLY A 282 -20.86 14.68 -3.52
CA GLY A 282 -20.85 14.40 -2.10
C GLY A 282 -20.38 15.56 -1.25
N ASN A 283 -19.89 15.23 -0.06
CA ASN A 283 -19.46 16.19 0.97
C ASN A 283 -17.92 16.26 1.15
N SER A 284 -17.45 16.75 2.30
CA SER A 284 -16.01 16.88 2.63
C SER A 284 -15.24 15.56 2.71
N THR A 285 -15.91 14.42 2.82
CA THR A 285 -15.27 13.08 2.76
C THR A 285 -15.09 12.56 1.33
N VAL A 286 -15.66 13.28 0.35
CA VAL A 286 -15.46 13.04 -1.09
C VAL A 286 -14.54 14.12 -1.68
N ARG A 287 -14.70 15.38 -1.26
CA ARG A 287 -13.87 16.52 -1.68
C ARG A 287 -12.52 16.55 -0.94
N THR A 288 -11.48 17.08 -1.58
CA THR A 288 -10.17 17.32 -0.97
C THR A 288 -9.99 18.78 -0.57
N GLY A 289 -10.00 19.07 0.73
CA GLY A 289 -9.87 20.43 1.28
C GLY A 289 -10.92 21.43 0.79
N VAL A 290 -10.81 22.67 1.27
CA VAL A 290 -11.72 23.76 0.85
C VAL A 290 -11.48 24.12 -0.61
N LEU A 291 -10.20 24.21 -1.03
CA LEU A 291 -9.79 24.62 -2.37
C LEU A 291 -9.63 23.46 -3.37
N GLY A 292 -9.87 22.21 -2.99
CA GLY A 292 -9.59 21.06 -3.86
C GLY A 292 -8.15 20.53 -3.78
N ASN A 293 -7.28 21.17 -2.98
CA ASN A 293 -5.83 20.96 -2.97
C ASN A 293 -5.28 20.31 -1.67
N GLY A 294 -6.15 20.05 -0.68
CA GLY A 294 -5.78 19.36 0.56
C GLY A 294 -4.89 20.18 1.50
N GLU A 295 -4.76 21.50 1.29
CA GLU A 295 -3.86 22.35 2.07
C GLU A 295 -4.17 22.38 3.58
N ASN A 296 -5.45 22.16 3.93
CA ASN A 296 -5.94 22.12 5.31
C ASN A 296 -5.88 20.72 5.95
N GLY A 297 -5.17 19.75 5.36
CA GLY A 297 -5.01 18.39 5.90
C GLY A 297 -6.18 17.44 5.62
N GLN A 298 -7.31 17.95 5.12
CA GLN A 298 -8.52 17.14 4.86
C GLN A 298 -8.55 16.63 3.41
N TRP A 299 -8.73 15.32 3.27
CA TRP A 299 -8.76 14.62 2.00
C TRP A 299 -9.99 13.74 1.90
N GLY A 300 -10.68 13.83 0.77
CA GLY A 300 -11.78 12.96 0.43
C GLY A 300 -11.37 11.96 -0.65
N TRP A 301 -12.03 10.81 -0.70
CA TRP A 301 -11.68 9.73 -1.65
C TRP A 301 -11.83 10.15 -3.11
N GLY A 302 -12.60 11.19 -3.39
CA GLY A 302 -12.84 11.67 -4.75
C GLY A 302 -11.60 12.32 -5.39
N ALA A 303 -10.54 12.63 -4.65
CA ALA A 303 -9.28 13.01 -5.26
C ALA A 303 -8.47 11.79 -5.73
N PRO A 304 -8.10 10.82 -4.87
CA PRO A 304 -7.31 9.68 -5.31
C PRO A 304 -8.06 8.75 -6.28
N ILE A 305 -9.40 8.78 -6.32
CA ILE A 305 -10.18 7.91 -7.22
C ILE A 305 -9.78 8.04 -8.70
N ALA A 306 -9.36 9.22 -9.15
CA ALA A 306 -8.97 9.44 -10.54
C ALA A 306 -7.75 8.59 -10.96
N ASP A 307 -6.87 8.26 -10.02
CA ASP A 307 -5.66 7.49 -10.27
C ASP A 307 -5.96 6.04 -10.63
N PHE A 308 -7.16 5.54 -10.30
CA PHE A 308 -7.60 4.17 -10.54
C PHE A 308 -8.22 3.97 -11.93
N PHE A 309 -8.51 5.04 -12.68
CA PHE A 309 -9.17 4.98 -13.98
C PHE A 309 -8.21 5.27 -15.13
N ASP A 310 -8.41 4.60 -16.26
CA ASP A 310 -7.72 4.90 -17.51
C ASP A 310 -8.26 6.22 -18.08
N ARG A 311 -7.52 7.30 -17.81
CA ARG A 311 -7.87 8.66 -18.21
C ARG A 311 -7.80 8.89 -19.72
N SER A 312 -7.22 7.96 -20.47
CA SER A 312 -7.30 7.98 -21.93
C SER A 312 -8.71 7.64 -22.43
N ARG A 313 -9.51 6.92 -21.63
CA ARG A 313 -10.85 6.44 -21.98
C ARG A 313 -11.98 7.11 -21.18
N LEU A 314 -11.71 7.67 -20.00
CA LEU A 314 -12.71 8.22 -19.09
C LEU A 314 -12.24 9.56 -18.49
N ASN A 315 -13.11 10.58 -18.46
CA ASN A 315 -12.88 11.76 -17.62
C ASN A 315 -13.29 11.45 -16.16
N VAL A 316 -12.56 11.99 -15.19
CA VAL A 316 -12.94 11.90 -13.77
C VAL A 316 -13.04 13.30 -13.18
N GLU A 317 -14.24 13.68 -12.77
CA GLU A 317 -14.56 15.00 -12.21
C GLU A 317 -15.07 14.87 -10.77
N ASN A 318 -14.28 15.29 -9.78
CA ASN A 318 -14.77 15.42 -8.41
C ASN A 318 -15.50 16.76 -8.25
N ARG A 319 -16.83 16.68 -8.17
CA ARG A 319 -17.78 17.79 -8.01
C ARG A 319 -18.37 17.85 -6.60
N ALA A 320 -17.82 17.11 -5.65
CA ALA A 320 -18.23 17.20 -4.26
C ALA A 320 -17.95 18.57 -3.64
N TRP A 321 -18.78 18.97 -2.68
CA TRP A 321 -18.65 20.25 -2.00
C TRP A 321 -18.54 20.06 -0.49
N GLY A 322 -17.52 20.65 0.11
CA GLY A 322 -17.25 20.51 1.55
C GLY A 322 -18.44 21.00 2.36
N GLY A 323 -18.85 20.21 3.35
CA GLY A 323 -19.90 20.61 4.27
C GLY A 323 -21.34 20.55 3.73
N THR A 324 -21.62 20.00 2.54
CA THR A 324 -23.00 19.81 2.07
C THR A 324 -23.62 18.50 2.55
N SER A 325 -24.94 18.49 2.70
CA SER A 325 -25.79 17.29 2.75
C SER A 325 -26.40 17.01 1.37
N SER A 326 -27.16 15.93 1.21
CA SER A 326 -27.91 15.67 -0.03
C SER A 326 -28.87 16.83 -0.36
N ARG A 327 -29.52 17.40 0.66
CA ARG A 327 -30.33 18.63 0.58
C ARG A 327 -29.52 19.85 0.18
N THR A 328 -28.50 20.21 0.95
CA THR A 328 -27.80 21.48 0.72
C THR A 328 -26.91 21.47 -0.51
N PHE A 329 -26.52 20.30 -1.01
CA PHE A 329 -25.88 20.18 -2.31
C PHE A 329 -26.81 20.63 -3.45
N ARG A 330 -28.12 20.41 -3.31
CA ARG A 330 -29.14 20.93 -4.25
C ARG A 330 -29.47 22.39 -3.99
N SER A 331 -29.83 22.76 -2.76
CA SER A 331 -30.29 24.12 -2.48
C SER A 331 -29.20 25.18 -2.69
N GLN A 332 -27.92 24.81 -2.55
CA GLN A 332 -26.78 25.71 -2.84
C GLN A 332 -26.35 25.70 -4.32
N GLY A 333 -27.10 25.05 -5.21
CA GLY A 333 -26.85 25.10 -6.65
C GLY A 333 -25.70 24.21 -7.14
N HIS A 334 -25.10 23.37 -6.31
CA HIS A 334 -23.97 22.52 -6.73
C HIS A 334 -24.43 21.44 -7.71
N TRP A 335 -25.62 20.88 -7.50
CA TRP A 335 -26.19 19.93 -8.44
C TRP A 335 -26.48 20.55 -9.81
N GLN A 336 -26.98 21.79 -9.84
CA GLN A 336 -27.28 22.54 -11.06
C GLN A 336 -26.01 22.85 -11.87
N LYS A 337 -24.81 22.79 -11.27
CA LYS A 337 -23.53 22.88 -11.99
C LYS A 337 -23.12 21.57 -12.67
N VAL A 338 -23.68 20.43 -12.24
CA VAL A 338 -23.36 19.09 -12.76
C VAL A 338 -24.43 18.61 -13.75
N LEU A 339 -25.70 18.65 -13.36
CA LEU A 339 -26.82 18.08 -14.12
C LEU A 339 -26.88 18.50 -15.60
N PRO A 340 -26.64 19.78 -15.98
CA PRO A 340 -26.67 20.18 -17.39
C PRO A 340 -25.53 19.60 -18.22
N ARG A 341 -24.43 19.19 -17.58
CA ARG A 341 -23.23 18.63 -18.25
C ARG A 341 -23.35 17.13 -18.51
N LEU A 342 -24.26 16.44 -17.82
CA LEU A 342 -24.46 15.00 -17.97
C LEU A 342 -24.95 14.66 -19.39
N LYS A 343 -24.34 13.64 -19.97
CA LYS A 343 -24.74 13.02 -21.24
C LYS A 343 -24.88 11.50 -21.10
N ALA A 344 -25.51 10.88 -22.10
CA ALA A 344 -25.67 9.43 -22.13
C ALA A 344 -24.30 8.73 -22.09
N GLY A 345 -24.19 7.68 -21.27
CA GLY A 345 -22.93 6.96 -21.05
C GLY A 345 -22.01 7.56 -19.98
N ASP A 346 -22.35 8.72 -19.39
CA ASP A 346 -21.67 9.21 -18.20
C ASP A 346 -22.04 8.39 -16.95
N PHE A 347 -21.22 8.49 -15.91
CA PHE A 347 -21.43 7.88 -14.61
C PHE A 347 -21.52 8.97 -13.53
N VAL A 348 -22.41 8.80 -12.56
CA VAL A 348 -22.46 9.65 -11.38
C VAL A 348 -22.38 8.77 -10.14
N ILE A 349 -21.29 8.93 -9.40
CA ILE A 349 -21.12 8.28 -8.10
C ILE A 349 -21.39 9.29 -6.99
N MET A 350 -22.28 8.92 -6.06
CA MET A 350 -22.76 9.83 -5.03
C MET A 350 -22.59 9.26 -3.62
N GLN A 351 -22.08 10.08 -2.70
CA GLN A 351 -21.97 9.73 -1.29
C GLN A 351 -22.37 10.90 -0.39
N PHE A 352 -23.46 10.73 0.35
CA PHE A 352 -23.98 11.67 1.35
C PHE A 352 -24.24 10.96 2.68
N GLY A 353 -24.72 11.67 3.70
CA GLY A 353 -25.09 11.10 5.00
C GLY A 353 -24.47 11.84 6.20
N HIS A 354 -23.18 12.18 6.16
CA HIS A 354 -22.51 12.79 7.32
C HIS A 354 -23.13 14.12 7.78
N ASN A 355 -23.44 15.01 6.83
CA ASN A 355 -24.05 16.30 7.12
C ASN A 355 -25.57 16.24 7.15
N ASP A 356 -26.18 15.26 6.46
CA ASP A 356 -27.60 14.95 6.52
C ASP A 356 -28.05 14.60 7.95
N ALA A 357 -27.15 14.04 8.75
CA ALA A 357 -27.35 13.74 10.17
C ALA A 357 -27.43 14.97 11.09
N SER A 358 -27.14 16.18 10.58
CA SER A 358 -27.26 17.44 11.33
C SER A 358 -28.72 17.74 11.69
N PRO A 359 -29.00 18.69 12.60
CA PRO A 359 -30.35 19.23 12.77
C PRO A 359 -30.94 19.71 11.44
N ILE A 360 -32.25 19.47 11.26
CA ILE A 360 -32.99 19.90 10.06
C ILE A 360 -32.94 21.43 9.89
N ASN A 361 -33.04 22.15 11.00
CA ASN A 361 -32.97 23.60 11.06
C ASN A 361 -32.07 24.01 12.24
N ASP A 362 -31.15 24.94 11.99
CA ASP A 362 -30.27 25.55 12.98
C ASP A 362 -29.71 26.87 12.42
N ASP A 363 -29.19 27.75 13.28
CA ASP A 363 -28.67 29.08 12.91
C ASP A 363 -27.20 29.09 12.47
N ARG A 364 -26.58 27.91 12.29
CA ARG A 364 -25.14 27.79 11.97
C ARG A 364 -24.89 27.22 10.59
N ARG A 365 -25.71 26.26 10.18
CA ARG A 365 -25.45 25.29 9.10
C ARG A 365 -26.73 24.92 8.37
N ALA A 366 -27.82 24.61 9.08
CA ALA A 366 -29.12 24.20 8.55
C ALA A 366 -29.05 23.11 7.46
N ARG A 367 -28.39 21.98 7.74
CA ARG A 367 -28.05 20.96 6.72
C ARG A 367 -28.85 19.67 6.80
N GLY A 368 -29.55 19.42 7.90
CA GLY A 368 -30.18 18.14 8.15
C GLY A 368 -31.26 17.76 7.14
N THR A 369 -31.49 16.47 7.03
CA THR A 369 -32.64 15.90 6.32
C THR A 369 -33.52 15.13 7.31
N ILE A 370 -34.74 14.76 6.90
CA ILE A 370 -35.52 13.80 7.68
C ILE A 370 -34.80 12.44 7.63
N LYS A 371 -34.70 11.79 8.80
CA LYS A 371 -33.90 10.59 9.05
C LYS A 371 -34.65 9.32 8.66
N SER A 372 -34.87 9.15 7.36
CA SER A 372 -35.60 8.01 6.79
C SER A 372 -35.26 7.82 5.31
N ASN A 373 -35.71 6.69 4.77
CA ASN A 373 -35.80 6.47 3.33
C ASN A 373 -37.19 6.84 2.75
N GLY A 374 -38.16 7.28 3.56
CA GLY A 374 -39.54 7.52 3.13
C GLY A 374 -39.71 8.76 2.24
N ASP A 375 -40.94 9.23 2.05
CA ASP A 375 -41.27 10.44 1.29
C ASP A 375 -41.71 11.60 2.18
N GLU A 376 -41.35 11.56 3.46
CA GLU A 376 -41.76 12.56 4.44
C GLU A 376 -41.21 13.95 4.10
N THR A 377 -41.99 14.96 4.49
CA THR A 377 -41.65 16.38 4.33
C THR A 377 -41.84 17.12 5.64
N GLN A 378 -41.05 18.18 5.81
CA GLN A 378 -41.19 19.13 6.91
C GLN A 378 -40.97 20.54 6.38
N GLU A 379 -41.94 21.41 6.60
CA GLU A 379 -41.80 22.85 6.37
C GLU A 379 -40.96 23.48 7.48
N ILE A 380 -40.03 24.36 7.09
CA ILE A 380 -39.25 25.17 8.02
C ILE A 380 -39.13 26.60 7.51
N ASP A 381 -39.02 27.54 8.44
CA ASP A 381 -38.39 28.83 8.17
C ASP A 381 -36.91 28.69 8.51
N ASN A 382 -36.05 28.65 7.49
CA ASN A 382 -34.64 28.35 7.67
C ASN A 382 -33.97 29.45 8.50
N MET A 383 -33.43 29.09 9.67
CA MET A 383 -32.84 30.04 10.61
C MET A 383 -31.56 30.71 10.08
N LEU A 384 -30.90 30.10 9.10
CA LEU A 384 -29.68 30.61 8.47
C LEU A 384 -29.97 31.56 7.30
N THR A 385 -30.97 31.25 6.45
CA THR A 385 -31.28 32.06 5.25
C THR A 385 -32.45 33.00 5.44
N GLY A 386 -33.33 32.75 6.43
CA GLY A 386 -34.60 33.43 6.61
C GLY A 386 -35.68 33.03 5.61
N GLU A 387 -35.41 32.07 4.73
CA GLU A 387 -36.33 31.63 3.69
C GLU A 387 -37.18 30.44 4.17
N HIS A 388 -38.43 30.41 3.74
CA HIS A 388 -39.28 29.24 3.91
C HIS A 388 -38.88 28.13 2.95
N GLU A 389 -38.71 26.90 3.42
CA GLU A 389 -38.42 25.75 2.58
C GLU A 389 -39.05 24.44 3.06
N ILE A 390 -39.26 23.52 2.12
CA ILE A 390 -39.75 22.15 2.38
C ILE A 390 -38.55 21.21 2.39
N VAL A 391 -38.31 20.59 3.54
CA VAL A 391 -37.26 19.62 3.77
C VAL A 391 -37.79 18.22 3.56
N HIS A 392 -37.12 17.42 2.72
CA HIS A 392 -37.48 16.02 2.49
C HIS A 392 -36.61 15.04 3.29
N SER A 393 -36.99 13.77 3.26
CA SER A 393 -36.16 12.66 3.74
C SER A 393 -34.84 12.52 2.97
N TYR A 394 -33.87 11.88 3.61
CA TYR A 394 -32.60 11.52 2.99
C TYR A 394 -32.81 10.65 1.73
N GLY A 395 -33.63 9.60 1.84
CA GLY A 395 -33.92 8.71 0.71
C GLY A 395 -34.56 9.42 -0.46
N TRP A 396 -35.49 10.35 -0.19
CA TRP A 396 -36.14 11.14 -1.23
C TRP A 396 -35.14 11.95 -2.04
N TYR A 397 -34.19 12.65 -1.39
CA TYR A 397 -33.16 13.43 -2.09
C TYR A 397 -32.27 12.55 -2.96
N LEU A 398 -31.87 11.38 -2.48
CA LEU A 398 -31.10 10.40 -3.27
C LEU A 398 -31.90 9.92 -4.49
N ARG A 399 -33.17 9.55 -4.32
CA ARG A 399 -34.05 9.15 -5.42
C ARG A 399 -34.23 10.25 -6.47
N GLN A 400 -34.25 11.53 -6.07
CA GLN A 400 -34.27 12.63 -7.03
C GLN A 400 -32.98 12.70 -7.86
N PHE A 401 -31.80 12.51 -7.26
CA PHE A 401 -30.55 12.46 -8.02
C PHE A 401 -30.59 11.33 -9.04
N ILE A 402 -30.94 10.12 -8.58
CA ILE A 402 -31.02 8.92 -9.43
C ILE A 402 -31.97 9.14 -10.62
N LYS A 403 -33.18 9.68 -10.35
CA LYS A 403 -34.17 9.98 -11.40
C LYS A 403 -33.63 10.94 -12.45
N GLU A 404 -32.98 12.01 -12.04
CA GLU A 404 -32.45 13.04 -12.94
C GLU A 404 -31.21 12.56 -13.71
N ILE A 405 -30.35 11.75 -13.08
CA ILE A 405 -29.21 11.10 -13.74
C ILE A 405 -29.70 10.15 -14.83
N LYS A 406 -30.68 9.31 -14.51
CA LYS A 406 -31.31 8.37 -15.45
C LYS A 406 -31.98 9.11 -16.61
N ALA A 407 -32.63 10.24 -16.35
CA ALA A 407 -33.23 11.08 -17.39
C ALA A 407 -32.20 11.66 -18.38
N LYS A 408 -30.92 11.73 -18.01
CA LYS A 408 -29.80 12.11 -18.88
C LYS A 408 -29.15 10.94 -19.61
N GLY A 409 -29.63 9.71 -19.40
CA GLY A 409 -29.03 8.48 -19.94
C GLY A 409 -27.70 8.11 -19.27
N ALA A 410 -27.41 8.67 -18.10
CA ALA A 410 -26.22 8.39 -17.31
C ALA A 410 -26.51 7.29 -16.27
N THR A 411 -25.45 6.62 -15.80
CA THR A 411 -25.52 5.56 -14.79
C THR A 411 -25.32 6.14 -13.39
N SER A 412 -26.29 5.91 -12.50
CA SER A 412 -26.22 6.31 -11.08
C SER A 412 -25.65 5.20 -10.20
N ILE A 413 -24.68 5.55 -9.34
CA ILE A 413 -24.06 4.66 -8.35
C ILE A 413 -24.12 5.36 -7.00
N VAL A 414 -24.80 4.75 -6.02
CA VAL A 414 -24.92 5.27 -4.65
C VAL A 414 -23.93 4.54 -3.75
N CYS A 415 -23.16 5.30 -2.98
CA CYS A 415 -22.31 4.76 -1.92
C CYS A 415 -22.90 5.09 -0.55
N SER A 416 -22.86 4.15 0.39
CA SER A 416 -23.04 4.48 1.81
C SER A 416 -21.92 5.42 2.28
N LEU A 417 -22.20 6.28 3.27
CA LEU A 417 -21.18 7.16 3.88
C LEU A 417 -19.99 6.36 4.43
N ILE A 418 -18.78 6.92 4.35
CA ILE A 418 -17.61 6.31 5.01
C ILE A 418 -17.81 6.24 6.54
N PRO A 419 -17.19 5.29 7.25
CA PRO A 419 -17.24 5.28 8.71
C PRO A 419 -16.44 6.44 9.29
N ARG A 420 -16.84 6.89 10.48
CA ARG A 420 -16.03 7.77 11.32
C ARG A 420 -14.97 6.94 12.06
N ASN A 421 -13.90 7.59 12.51
CA ASN A 421 -12.98 7.03 13.50
C ASN A 421 -13.69 6.97 14.87
N ASN A 422 -14.62 6.04 15.02
CA ASN A 422 -15.46 5.88 16.19
C ASN A 422 -15.63 4.39 16.46
N TRP A 423 -15.20 3.97 17.64
CA TRP A 423 -15.02 2.56 17.99
C TRP A 423 -15.90 2.19 19.18
N ALA A 424 -16.38 0.96 19.17
CA ALA A 424 -17.03 0.30 20.29
C ALA A 424 -16.56 -1.16 20.30
N ASP A 425 -16.09 -1.65 21.45
CA ASP A 425 -15.66 -3.04 21.65
C ASP A 425 -14.62 -3.53 20.60
N GLY A 426 -13.66 -2.67 20.27
CA GLY A 426 -12.60 -2.98 19.29
C GLY A 426 -13.07 -3.03 17.83
N LYS A 427 -14.29 -2.55 17.55
CA LYS A 427 -14.89 -2.51 16.22
C LYS A 427 -15.36 -1.11 15.85
N VAL A 428 -15.24 -0.74 14.58
CA VAL A 428 -15.77 0.52 14.08
C VAL A 428 -17.28 0.50 14.09
N LYS A 429 -17.89 1.59 14.57
CA LYS A 429 -19.34 1.77 14.55
C LYS A 429 -19.84 1.92 13.11
N ARG A 430 -20.51 0.89 12.62
CA ARG A 430 -21.18 0.85 11.31
C ARG A 430 -22.46 1.69 11.32
N SER A 431 -22.90 2.10 10.14
CA SER A 431 -24.19 2.81 9.94
C SER A 431 -25.30 1.91 9.36
N ALA A 432 -25.23 0.61 9.66
CA ALA A 432 -26.07 -0.44 9.05
C ALA A 432 -27.58 -0.35 9.36
N ASP A 433 -27.97 0.46 10.35
CA ASP A 433 -29.36 0.73 10.75
C ASP A 433 -29.79 2.18 10.47
N GLY A 434 -28.98 2.95 9.74
CA GLY A 434 -29.20 4.37 9.48
C GLY A 434 -28.85 4.77 8.05
N TYR A 435 -28.00 5.80 7.88
CA TYR A 435 -27.69 6.38 6.56
C TYR A 435 -27.08 5.41 5.54
N ALA A 436 -26.38 4.36 5.96
CA ALA A 436 -25.91 3.33 5.03
C ALA A 436 -27.09 2.49 4.50
N LEU A 437 -27.99 2.06 5.38
CA LEU A 437 -29.21 1.34 5.01
C LEU A 437 -30.13 2.18 4.14
N TRP A 438 -30.39 3.43 4.51
CA TRP A 438 -31.24 4.31 3.69
C TRP A 438 -30.62 4.64 2.33
N ALA A 439 -29.28 4.70 2.23
CA ALA A 439 -28.62 4.85 0.94
C ALA A 439 -28.81 3.61 0.06
N GLN A 440 -28.73 2.41 0.65
CA GLN A 440 -29.02 1.16 -0.04
C GLN A 440 -30.47 1.13 -0.56
N GLN A 441 -31.42 1.38 0.33
CA GLN A 441 -32.85 1.34 0.00
C GLN A 441 -33.20 2.36 -1.09
N ALA A 442 -32.68 3.59 -1.00
CA ALA A 442 -32.88 4.60 -2.04
C ALA A 442 -32.29 4.19 -3.39
N ALA A 443 -31.14 3.51 -3.38
CA ALA A 443 -30.52 3.00 -4.60
C ALA A 443 -31.38 1.90 -5.25
N GLU A 444 -31.83 0.94 -4.44
CA GLU A 444 -32.71 -0.15 -4.88
C GLU A 444 -34.03 0.38 -5.47
N GLU A 445 -34.71 1.26 -4.74
CA GLU A 445 -35.97 1.88 -5.18
C GLU A 445 -35.80 2.77 -6.42
N GLY A 446 -34.65 3.47 -6.53
CA GLY A 446 -34.33 4.31 -7.67
C GLY A 446 -33.85 3.54 -8.90
N GLY A 447 -33.51 2.26 -8.76
CA GLY A 447 -32.86 1.47 -9.80
C GLY A 447 -31.42 1.91 -10.10
N ALA A 448 -30.68 2.29 -9.06
CA ALA A 448 -29.26 2.62 -9.12
C ALA A 448 -28.39 1.46 -8.62
N PHE A 449 -27.12 1.45 -8.99
CA PHE A 449 -26.14 0.57 -8.36
C PHE A 449 -25.86 1.03 -6.92
N PHE A 450 -25.54 0.08 -6.04
CA PHE A 450 -25.19 0.37 -4.65
C PHE A 450 -23.83 -0.23 -4.27
N ILE A 451 -23.01 0.55 -3.58
CA ILE A 451 -21.77 0.11 -2.96
C ILE A 451 -21.85 0.38 -1.46
N ASP A 452 -21.82 -0.67 -0.64
CA ASP A 452 -21.70 -0.51 0.82
C ASP A 452 -20.26 -0.15 1.23
N LEU A 453 -19.90 1.09 0.99
CA LEU A 453 -18.58 1.64 1.29
C LEU A 453 -18.33 1.73 2.81
N ASN A 454 -19.39 1.96 3.61
CA ASN A 454 -19.33 1.95 5.07
C ASN A 454 -18.81 0.62 5.61
N ALA A 455 -19.42 -0.50 5.19
CA ALA A 455 -19.03 -1.82 5.64
C ALA A 455 -17.60 -2.18 5.17
N ARG A 456 -17.30 -1.97 3.88
CA ARG A 456 -15.98 -2.27 3.29
C ARG A 456 -14.83 -1.56 3.99
N ILE A 457 -15.00 -0.28 4.33
CA ILE A 457 -13.98 0.48 5.07
C ILE A 457 -13.94 0.03 6.53
N SER A 458 -15.10 -0.20 7.16
CA SER A 458 -15.16 -0.67 8.56
C SER A 458 -14.46 -2.01 8.74
N ASP A 459 -14.64 -2.96 7.82
CA ASP A 459 -13.96 -4.27 7.87
C ASP A 459 -12.44 -4.12 7.75
N HIS A 460 -11.96 -3.18 6.92
CA HIS A 460 -10.54 -2.88 6.80
C HIS A 460 -10.00 -2.24 8.08
N TYR A 461 -10.71 -1.27 8.64
CA TYR A 461 -10.34 -0.65 9.91
C TYR A 461 -10.31 -1.69 11.03
N ASP A 462 -11.31 -2.55 11.15
CA ASP A 462 -11.38 -3.61 12.15
C ASP A 462 -10.18 -4.57 12.10
N ARG A 463 -9.62 -4.85 10.91
CA ARG A 463 -8.40 -5.65 10.77
C ARG A 463 -7.14 -4.90 11.24
N LEU A 464 -7.11 -3.58 11.04
CA LEU A 464 -5.99 -2.75 11.48
C LEU A 464 -6.04 -2.44 12.98
N GLY A 465 -7.23 -2.23 13.54
CA GLY A 465 -7.45 -1.87 14.93
C GLY A 465 -7.36 -0.37 15.22
N GLU A 466 -8.06 0.04 16.29
CA GLU A 466 -8.25 1.44 16.71
C GLU A 466 -6.94 2.22 16.88
N GLN A 467 -5.94 1.59 17.52
CA GLN A 467 -4.65 2.22 17.80
C GLN A 467 -3.90 2.65 16.55
N ARG A 468 -4.20 2.04 15.39
CA ARG A 468 -3.56 2.35 14.11
C ARG A 468 -4.40 3.30 13.29
N VAL A 469 -5.72 3.06 13.20
CA VAL A 469 -6.59 3.81 12.28
C VAL A 469 -6.56 5.31 12.55
N GLY A 470 -6.68 5.74 13.80
CA GLY A 470 -6.66 7.16 14.16
C GLY A 470 -5.37 7.86 13.68
N PRO A 471 -4.18 7.45 14.18
CA PRO A 471 -2.92 8.08 13.80
C PRO A 471 -2.50 7.93 12.33
N LEU A 472 -3.09 6.97 11.60
CA LEU A 472 -2.75 6.72 10.20
C LEU A 472 -3.63 7.49 9.23
N PHE A 473 -4.93 7.55 9.50
CA PHE A 473 -5.89 7.99 8.49
C PHE A 473 -6.61 9.27 8.86
N PHE A 474 -6.42 9.79 10.07
CA PHE A 474 -7.09 10.98 10.56
C PHE A 474 -6.08 11.95 11.18
N ASP A 475 -6.39 13.25 11.09
CA ASP A 475 -5.66 14.25 11.85
C ASP A 475 -6.08 14.20 13.32
N ALA A 476 -5.16 14.54 14.23
CA ALA A 476 -5.42 14.48 15.66
C ALA A 476 -6.65 15.33 16.05
N GLY A 477 -7.63 14.69 16.69
CA GLY A 477 -8.88 15.32 17.11
C GLY A 477 -9.98 15.37 16.05
N ASP A 478 -9.72 14.93 14.82
CA ASP A 478 -10.75 14.78 13.78
C ASP A 478 -11.15 13.30 13.62
N ASN A 479 -12.44 12.99 13.74
CA ASN A 479 -12.96 11.63 13.58
C ASN A 479 -13.77 11.44 12.29
N THR A 480 -13.82 12.45 11.41
CA THR A 480 -14.62 12.42 10.18
C THR A 480 -13.77 12.64 8.94
N HIS A 481 -12.87 13.62 8.94
CA HIS A 481 -12.06 13.94 7.77
C HIS A 481 -10.78 13.10 7.78
N THR A 482 -10.60 12.33 6.71
CA THR A 482 -9.38 11.58 6.51
C THR A 482 -8.25 12.48 6.03
N ASN A 483 -7.01 12.11 6.35
CA ASN A 483 -5.83 12.62 5.66
C ASN A 483 -5.66 11.93 4.28
N ALA A 484 -4.60 12.26 3.55
CA ALA A 484 -4.35 11.71 2.21
C ALA A 484 -4.33 10.17 2.19
N ALA A 485 -3.71 9.54 3.19
CA ALA A 485 -3.65 8.09 3.31
C ALA A 485 -5.04 7.48 3.56
N GLY A 486 -5.84 8.06 4.45
CA GLY A 486 -7.21 7.60 4.67
C GLY A 486 -8.10 7.75 3.43
N ALA A 487 -7.94 8.84 2.69
CA ALA A 487 -8.66 9.04 1.43
C ALA A 487 -8.29 8.01 0.36
N GLN A 488 -7.01 7.62 0.28
CA GLN A 488 -6.54 6.56 -0.62
C GLN A 488 -7.15 5.20 -0.29
N ILE A 489 -7.21 4.85 1.00
CA ILE A 489 -7.84 3.61 1.46
C ILE A 489 -9.33 3.61 1.11
N ASN A 490 -10.03 4.72 1.37
CA ASN A 490 -11.44 4.87 1.02
C ASN A 490 -11.68 4.71 -0.49
N ALA A 491 -10.84 5.31 -1.34
CA ALA A 491 -10.92 5.14 -2.79
C ALA A 491 -10.61 3.69 -3.23
N THR A 492 -9.69 3.01 -2.56
CA THR A 492 -9.37 1.60 -2.84
C THR A 492 -10.56 0.70 -2.54
N ARG A 493 -11.18 0.86 -1.37
CA ARG A 493 -12.38 0.10 -0.97
C ARG A 493 -13.57 0.39 -1.90
N LEU A 494 -13.67 1.63 -2.39
CA LEU A 494 -14.66 2.00 -3.39
C LEU A 494 -14.42 1.27 -4.72
N VAL A 495 -13.18 1.20 -5.20
CA VAL A 495 -12.86 0.50 -6.46
C VAL A 495 -13.10 -1.00 -6.38
N GLU A 496 -12.85 -1.63 -5.22
CA GLU A 496 -13.26 -3.02 -4.97
C GLU A 496 -14.79 -3.17 -5.05
N GLY A 497 -15.53 -2.19 -4.54
CA GLY A 497 -16.98 -2.10 -4.71
C GLY A 497 -17.40 -2.02 -6.18
N ILE A 498 -16.75 -1.14 -6.95
CA ILE A 498 -17.02 -0.96 -8.39
C ILE A 498 -16.77 -2.26 -9.17
N LYS A 499 -15.68 -2.98 -8.87
CA LYS A 499 -15.38 -4.28 -9.50
C LYS A 499 -16.43 -5.35 -9.20
N ALA A 500 -17.11 -5.25 -8.07
CA ALA A 500 -18.14 -6.20 -7.65
C ALA A 500 -19.55 -5.85 -8.16
N LEU A 501 -19.73 -4.72 -8.87
CA LEU A 501 -21.03 -4.34 -9.43
C LEU A 501 -21.33 -5.13 -10.71
N GLU A 502 -22.22 -6.11 -10.61
CA GLU A 502 -22.72 -6.84 -11.78
C GLU A 502 -23.52 -5.92 -12.71
N GLY A 503 -23.21 -5.93 -14.01
CA GLY A 503 -23.92 -5.13 -15.01
C GLY A 503 -23.55 -3.64 -15.06
N CYS A 504 -22.60 -3.17 -14.24
CA CYS A 504 -22.08 -1.81 -14.30
C CYS A 504 -20.81 -1.75 -15.17
N SER A 505 -20.85 -1.03 -16.29
CA SER A 505 -19.70 -0.89 -17.19
C SER A 505 -18.58 0.01 -16.66
N LEU A 506 -18.74 0.67 -15.50
CA LEU A 506 -17.71 1.55 -14.94
C LEU A 506 -16.39 0.80 -14.67
N ALA A 507 -16.46 -0.47 -14.29
CA ALA A 507 -15.28 -1.30 -14.03
C ALA A 507 -14.39 -1.48 -15.27
N GLU A 508 -14.94 -1.38 -16.48
CA GLU A 508 -14.21 -1.50 -17.75
C GLU A 508 -13.23 -0.35 -18.00
N TYR A 509 -13.41 0.77 -17.29
CA TYR A 509 -12.55 1.95 -17.36
C TYR A 509 -11.49 1.98 -16.26
N LEU A 510 -11.51 1.05 -15.31
CA LEU A 510 -10.43 0.95 -14.34
C LEU A 510 -9.13 0.67 -15.10
N LYS A 511 -8.02 1.27 -14.63
CA LYS A 511 -6.71 0.87 -15.10
C LYS A 511 -6.61 -0.62 -14.87
N VAL A 512 -6.51 -1.38 -15.94
CA VAL A 512 -6.08 -2.76 -15.84
C VAL A 512 -4.63 -2.65 -15.41
N VAL A 513 -4.37 -2.92 -14.12
CA VAL A 513 -3.05 -3.37 -13.74
C VAL A 513 -2.95 -4.76 -14.33
N GLU A 514 -2.72 -4.84 -15.65
CA GLU A 514 -2.53 -6.12 -16.29
C GLU A 514 -1.37 -6.80 -15.56
N PRO A 515 -1.53 -8.05 -15.10
CA PRO A 515 -0.37 -8.84 -14.76
C PRO A 515 0.48 -8.90 -16.04
N ARG A 516 1.58 -8.16 -16.06
CA ARG A 516 2.62 -8.36 -17.07
C ARG A 516 3.29 -9.70 -16.85
#